data_AF-A0A0P0KQP5-F1
#
_entry.id   AF-A0A0P0KQP5-F1
#
_cell.length_a   1.000
_cell.length_b   1.000
_cell.length_c   1.000
_cell.angle_alpha   90.00
_cell.angle_beta   90.00
_cell.angle_gamma   90.00
#
_symmetry.space_group_name_H-M   'P 1'
#
loop_
_entity.id
_entity.type
_entity.pdbx_description
1 polymer ?
#
loop_
_entity_poly.entity_id
_entity_poly.type
_entity_poly.pdbx_seq_one_letter_code
_entity_poly.pdbx_strand_id
1 'polypeptide(L)'
;FNVESLKGQAVRKQLWDTAQSVKEKFGKRLYESLLRGEIPDMSKILDRDDFTIMKRAIYATQRHSFPPVTTHNMLDDSTDPILSNIRRIGLFNGRNDRVKIVFHPEFLSSTSPLLPMDYEEFVRGCHLGVFPSYYEPWGYTPGECTV
;
A
#
# COMPACT_ATOMS: atom_id res chain seq x y z
N PHE A 1 6.40 7.03 12.41
CA PHE A 1 5.85 7.10 11.04
C PHE A 1 5.72 8.53 10.56
N ASN A 2 5.90 8.78 9.26
CA ASN A 2 5.58 10.07 8.65
C ASN A 2 4.07 10.16 8.32
N VAL A 3 3.58 11.40 8.25
CA VAL A 3 2.14 11.69 8.06
C VAL A 3 1.66 11.18 6.70
N GLU A 4 2.50 11.30 5.66
CA GLU A 4 2.15 10.91 4.30
C GLU A 4 1.89 9.41 4.18
N SER A 5 2.70 8.57 4.81
CA SER A 5 2.53 7.11 4.79
C SER A 5 1.24 6.69 5.50
N LEU A 6 0.97 7.25 6.68
CA LEU A 6 -0.26 6.94 7.45
C LEU A 6 -1.51 7.42 6.70
N LYS A 7 -1.46 8.63 6.14
CA LYS A 7 -2.55 9.17 5.31
C LYS A 7 -2.79 8.28 4.09
N GLY A 8 -1.73 7.80 3.44
CA GLY A 8 -1.83 6.88 2.31
C GLY A 8 -2.58 5.59 2.65
N GLN A 9 -2.27 4.97 3.79
CA GLN A 9 -2.97 3.76 4.24
C GLN A 9 -4.43 4.04 4.60
N ALA A 10 -4.72 5.15 5.28
CA ALA A 10 -6.10 5.52 5.62
C ALA A 10 -6.96 5.74 4.37
N VAL A 11 -6.44 6.47 3.38
CA VAL A 11 -7.12 6.69 2.10
C VAL A 11 -7.33 5.39 1.33
N ARG A 12 -6.32 4.51 1.29
CA ARG A 12 -6.45 3.17 0.70
C ARG A 12 -7.58 2.38 1.36
N LYS A 13 -7.61 2.33 2.69
CA LYS A 13 -8.63 1.61 3.46
C LYS A 13 -10.02 2.17 3.17
N GLN A 14 -10.17 3.50 3.18
CA GLN A 14 -11.43 4.15 2.85
C GLN A 14 -11.93 3.80 1.44
N LEU A 15 -11.02 3.77 0.45
CA LEU A 15 -11.35 3.37 -0.92
C LEU A 15 -11.84 1.91 -0.98
N TRP A 16 -11.14 1.01 -0.27
CA TRP A 16 -11.52 -0.39 -0.17
C TRP A 16 -12.90 -0.57 0.47
N ASP A 17 -13.12 0.06 1.63
CA ASP A 17 -14.39 -0.03 2.36
C ASP A 17 -15.56 0.52 1.53
N THR A 18 -15.32 1.61 0.78
CA THR A 18 -16.29 2.17 -0.18
C THR A 18 -16.64 1.15 -1.27
N ALA A 19 -15.63 0.53 -1.89
CA ALA A 19 -15.85 -0.47 -2.94
C ALA A 19 -16.60 -1.69 -2.41
N GLN A 20 -16.29 -2.16 -1.19
CA GLN A 20 -17.01 -3.28 -0.56
C GLN A 20 -18.48 -2.92 -0.29
N SER A 21 -18.75 -1.72 0.22
CA SER A 21 -20.13 -1.26 0.46
C SER A 21 -20.96 -1.20 -0.83
N VAL A 22 -20.39 -0.67 -1.91
CA VAL A 22 -21.06 -0.62 -3.22
C VAL A 22 -21.29 -2.03 -3.78
N LYS A 23 -20.30 -2.93 -3.65
CA LYS A 23 -20.42 -4.34 -4.06
C LYS A 23 -21.56 -5.06 -3.34
N GLU A 24 -21.70 -4.88 -2.02
CA GLU A 24 -22.78 -5.46 -1.21
C GLU A 24 -24.17 -4.99 -1.70
N LYS A 25 -24.34 -3.66 -1.86
CA LYS A 25 -25.60 -3.09 -2.37
C LYS A 25 -25.93 -3.58 -3.78
N PHE A 26 -24.93 -3.59 -4.66
CA PHE A 26 -25.06 -4.08 -6.02
C PHE A 26 -25.52 -5.54 -6.02
N GLY A 27 -24.89 -6.40 -5.23
CA GLY A 27 -25.23 -7.82 -5.14
C GLY A 27 -26.68 -8.05 -4.71
N LYS A 28 -27.16 -7.28 -3.72
CA LYS A 28 -28.55 -7.34 -3.26
C LYS A 28 -29.55 -6.94 -4.36
N ARG A 29 -29.34 -5.80 -5.01
CA ARG A 29 -30.22 -5.29 -6.08
C ARG A 29 -30.22 -6.20 -7.31
N LEU A 30 -29.05 -6.75 -7.65
CA LEU A 30 -28.89 -7.75 -8.70
C LEU A 30 -29.74 -8.99 -8.39
N TYR A 31 -29.62 -9.55 -7.19
CA TYR A 31 -30.37 -10.73 -6.77
C TYR A 31 -31.90 -10.49 -6.80
N GLU A 32 -32.36 -9.34 -6.28
CA GLU A 32 -33.79 -8.98 -6.30
C GLU A 32 -34.36 -8.84 -7.72
N SER A 33 -33.59 -8.28 -8.67
CA SER A 33 -34.02 -8.17 -10.07
C SER A 33 -34.13 -9.54 -10.74
N LEU A 34 -33.15 -10.41 -10.49
CA LEU A 34 -33.14 -11.77 -11.06
C LEU A 34 -34.32 -12.60 -10.53
N LEU A 35 -34.65 -12.48 -9.24
CA LEU A 35 -35.83 -13.12 -8.66
C LEU A 35 -37.14 -12.69 -9.31
N ARG A 36 -37.19 -11.48 -9.88
CA ARG A 36 -38.36 -10.96 -10.62
C ARG A 36 -38.37 -11.37 -12.10
N GLY A 37 -37.33 -12.04 -12.57
CA GLY A 37 -37.16 -12.38 -14.00
C GLY A 37 -36.76 -11.18 -14.87
N GLU A 38 -36.29 -10.09 -14.27
CA GLU A 38 -35.86 -8.89 -15.00
C GLU A 38 -34.34 -8.88 -15.18
N ILE A 39 -33.88 -8.53 -16.39
CA ILE A 39 -32.46 -8.27 -16.63
C ILE A 39 -32.11 -6.91 -16.00
N PRO A 40 -31.19 -6.88 -15.02
CA PRO A 40 -30.93 -5.68 -14.26
C PRO A 40 -30.08 -4.69 -15.09
N ASP A 41 -30.53 -3.43 -15.10
CA ASP A 41 -29.83 -2.32 -15.74
C ASP A 41 -28.92 -1.61 -14.72
N MET A 42 -27.66 -1.37 -15.08
CA MET A 42 -26.69 -0.65 -14.25
C MET A 42 -27.21 0.70 -13.75
N SER A 43 -28.00 1.41 -14.56
CA SER A 43 -28.59 2.70 -14.18
C SER A 43 -29.60 2.59 -13.03
N LYS A 44 -30.22 1.40 -12.87
CA LYS A 44 -31.17 1.08 -11.81
C LYS A 44 -30.50 0.44 -10.59
N ILE A 45 -29.38 -0.26 -10.81
CA ILE A 45 -28.65 -0.96 -9.73
C ILE A 45 -27.77 0.01 -8.93
N LEU A 46 -27.12 0.98 -9.58
CA LEU A 46 -26.28 1.98 -8.92
C LEU A 46 -26.97 3.33 -8.91
N ASP A 47 -27.19 3.89 -7.73
CA ASP A 47 -27.83 5.19 -7.60
C ASP A 47 -26.82 6.35 -7.64
N ARG A 48 -27.32 7.58 -7.72
CA ARG A 48 -26.48 8.79 -7.77
C ARG A 48 -25.61 8.95 -6.52
N ASP A 49 -26.05 8.43 -5.38
CA ASP A 49 -25.32 8.52 -4.13
C ASP A 49 -24.11 7.58 -4.16
N ASP A 50 -24.28 6.35 -4.67
CA ASP A 50 -23.18 5.41 -4.89
C ASP A 50 -22.09 6.03 -5.79
N PHE A 51 -22.50 6.67 -6.90
CA PHE A 51 -21.56 7.40 -7.76
C PHE A 51 -20.87 8.57 -7.05
N THR A 52 -21.58 9.29 -6.19
CA THR A 52 -21.03 10.43 -5.45
C THR A 52 -19.98 9.97 -4.43
N ILE A 53 -20.24 8.90 -3.69
CA ILE A 53 -19.31 8.34 -2.71
C ILE A 53 -18.07 7.76 -3.43
N MET A 54 -18.26 7.03 -4.53
CA MET A 54 -17.13 6.53 -5.34
C MET A 54 -16.25 7.67 -5.87
N LYS A 55 -16.85 8.73 -6.43
CA LYS A 55 -16.10 9.91 -6.89
C LYS A 55 -15.33 10.59 -5.76
N ARG A 56 -15.94 10.73 -4.57
CA ARG A 56 -15.28 11.27 -3.38
C ARG A 56 -14.09 10.42 -2.96
N ALA A 57 -14.24 9.09 -2.96
CA ALA A 57 -13.16 8.17 -2.64
C ALA A 57 -12.01 8.28 -3.66
N ILE A 58 -12.30 8.34 -4.96
CA ILE A 58 -11.29 8.55 -6.01
C ILE A 58 -10.56 9.88 -5.80
N TYR A 59 -11.29 10.97 -5.55
CA TYR A 59 -10.69 12.29 -5.33
C TYR A 59 -9.72 12.29 -4.14
N ALA A 60 -10.05 11.57 -3.06
CA ALA A 60 -9.17 11.44 -1.90
C ALA A 60 -7.84 10.73 -2.19
N THR A 61 -7.77 9.90 -3.25
CA THR A 61 -6.55 9.19 -3.67
C THR A 61 -5.57 10.07 -4.45
N GLN A 62 -6.01 11.24 -4.90
CA GLN A 62 -5.15 12.12 -5.70
C GLN A 62 -4.01 12.69 -4.84
N ARG A 63 -2.81 12.69 -5.41
CA ARG A 63 -1.58 13.21 -4.80
C ARG A 63 -0.77 14.03 -5.79
N HIS A 64 -0.08 15.04 -5.28
CA HIS A 64 0.79 15.93 -6.05
C HIS A 64 2.28 15.64 -5.83
N SER A 65 2.63 14.93 -4.76
CA SER A 65 3.98 14.46 -4.43
C SER A 65 4.25 13.07 -5.02
N PHE A 66 5.54 12.74 -5.15
CA PHE A 66 5.96 11.36 -5.37
C PHE A 66 5.73 10.51 -4.10
N PRO A 67 5.55 9.18 -4.23
CA PRO A 67 5.52 8.30 -3.07
C PRO A 67 6.79 8.47 -2.22
N PRO A 68 6.67 8.66 -0.89
CA PRO A 68 7.84 8.86 -0.05
C PRO A 68 8.77 7.65 -0.10
N VAL A 69 10.08 7.89 -0.05
CA VAL A 69 11.11 6.84 -0.05
C VAL A 69 11.33 6.24 1.33
N THR A 70 10.83 6.87 2.40
CA THR A 70 10.89 6.35 3.77
C THR A 70 9.52 6.42 4.43
N THR A 71 9.26 5.53 5.39
CA THR A 71 8.00 5.47 6.15
C THR A 71 8.00 6.29 7.44
N HIS A 72 9.16 6.79 7.88
CA HIS A 72 9.34 7.45 9.17
C HIS A 72 9.92 8.85 9.03
N ASN A 73 9.83 9.63 10.11
CA ASN A 73 10.57 10.87 10.23
C ASN A 73 11.93 10.52 10.85
N MET A 74 13.01 10.71 10.11
CA MET A 74 14.37 10.47 10.60
C MET A 74 14.84 11.65 11.44
N LEU A 75 15.55 11.38 12.54
CA LEU A 75 16.17 12.44 13.36
C LEU A 75 17.26 13.17 12.54
N ASP A 76 18.18 12.40 11.94
CA ASP A 76 19.32 12.90 11.17
C ASP A 76 19.18 12.58 9.68
N ASP A 77 18.04 12.99 9.09
CA ASP A 77 17.64 12.68 7.71
C ASP A 77 18.70 13.03 6.64
N SER A 78 19.42 14.13 6.83
CA SER A 78 20.41 14.65 5.87
C SER A 78 21.72 13.90 5.88
N THR A 79 22.07 13.24 6.99
CA THR A 79 23.31 12.48 7.16
C THR A 79 23.08 10.97 7.21
N ASP A 80 21.82 10.52 7.22
CA ASP A 80 21.49 9.10 7.10
C ASP A 80 22.10 8.52 5.81
N PRO A 81 22.90 7.45 5.90
CA PRO A 81 23.64 6.93 4.75
C PRO A 81 22.71 6.32 3.68
N ILE A 82 21.56 5.76 4.08
CA ILE A 82 20.61 5.15 3.14
C ILE A 82 19.91 6.24 2.34
N LEU A 83 19.34 7.23 3.02
CA LEU A 83 18.64 8.35 2.39
C LEU A 83 19.57 9.23 1.57
N SER A 84 20.79 9.49 2.06
CA SER A 84 21.80 10.21 1.31
C SER A 84 22.16 9.49 0.01
N ASN A 85 22.30 8.15 0.06
CA ASN A 85 22.57 7.37 -1.13
C ASN A 85 21.39 7.38 -2.12
N ILE A 86 20.15 7.23 -1.64
CA ILE A 86 18.93 7.32 -2.46
C ILE A 86 18.86 8.67 -3.20
N ARG A 87 19.13 9.78 -2.49
CA ARG A 87 19.19 11.12 -3.09
C ARG A 87 20.29 11.22 -4.15
N ARG A 88 21.47 10.67 -3.86
CA ARG A 88 22.64 10.69 -4.76
C ARG A 88 22.40 9.93 -6.08
N ILE A 89 21.69 8.80 -6.03
CA ILE A 89 21.39 7.99 -7.22
C ILE A 89 20.10 8.40 -7.94
N GLY A 90 19.33 9.33 -7.37
CA GLY A 90 18.15 9.92 -8.02
C GLY A 90 16.90 9.05 -8.03
N LEU A 91 16.76 8.08 -7.10
CA LEU A 91 15.59 7.20 -7.03
C LEU A 91 14.52 7.78 -6.09
N PHE A 92 13.59 8.56 -6.65
CA PHE A 92 12.57 9.29 -5.89
C PHE A 92 11.16 8.71 -6.05
N ASN A 93 11.03 7.45 -6.48
CA ASN A 93 9.76 6.80 -6.79
C ASN A 93 8.94 7.55 -7.87
N GLY A 94 9.60 8.27 -8.77
CA GLY A 94 8.97 8.99 -9.88
C GLY A 94 8.22 8.02 -10.82
N ARG A 95 7.26 8.52 -11.60
CA ARG A 95 6.41 7.66 -12.45
C ARG A 95 7.21 6.78 -13.42
N ASN A 96 8.33 7.30 -13.93
CA ASN A 96 9.18 6.61 -14.91
C ASN A 96 10.20 5.64 -14.29
N ASP A 97 10.40 5.68 -12.97
CA ASP A 97 11.35 4.81 -12.29
C ASP A 97 10.81 3.37 -12.31
N ARG A 98 11.50 2.44 -12.96
CA ARG A 98 11.06 1.03 -12.98
C ARG A 98 11.28 0.30 -11.65
N VAL A 99 12.20 0.82 -10.83
CA VAL A 99 12.49 0.32 -9.50
C VAL A 99 12.00 1.35 -8.49
N LYS A 100 11.30 0.89 -7.45
CA LYS A 100 10.81 1.73 -6.35
C LYS A 100 11.57 1.37 -5.07
N ILE A 101 11.75 2.35 -4.19
CA ILE A 101 12.41 2.18 -2.89
C ILE A 101 11.44 2.56 -1.78
N VAL A 102 11.37 1.71 -0.77
CA VAL A 102 10.70 1.98 0.51
C VAL A 102 11.66 1.60 1.62
N PHE A 103 12.21 2.60 2.30
CA PHE A 103 13.05 2.45 3.47
C PHE A 103 12.17 2.45 4.73
N HIS A 104 12.17 1.32 5.44
CA HIS A 104 11.42 1.12 6.67
C HIS A 104 12.38 1.00 7.87
N PRO A 105 12.75 2.10 8.55
CA PRO A 105 13.72 2.13 9.64
C PRO A 105 13.08 1.72 10.99
N GLU A 106 12.33 0.62 11.00
CA GLU A 106 11.69 0.04 12.18
C GLU A 106 11.57 -1.48 11.99
N PHE A 107 11.55 -2.24 13.08
CA PHE A 107 11.25 -3.66 13.00
C PHE A 107 9.83 -3.89 12.52
N LEU A 108 9.65 -4.91 11.68
CA LEU A 108 8.32 -5.34 11.26
C LEU A 108 7.54 -5.91 12.44
N SER A 109 6.26 -5.60 12.49
CA SER A 109 5.34 -6.06 13.52
C SER A 109 3.93 -6.10 12.96
N SER A 110 3.19 -7.16 13.27
CA SER A 110 1.75 -7.29 13.04
C SER A 110 0.91 -6.14 13.60
N THR A 111 1.44 -5.41 14.60
CA THR A 111 0.76 -4.23 15.18
C THR A 111 1.04 -2.92 14.44
N SER A 112 1.92 -2.92 13.43
CA SER A 112 2.27 -1.72 12.67
C SER A 112 1.09 -1.21 11.85
N PRO A 113 0.76 0.10 11.91
CA PRO A 113 -0.32 0.69 11.12
C PRO A 113 0.01 0.80 9.62
N LEU A 114 1.26 0.59 9.21
CA LEU A 114 1.67 0.67 7.80
C LEU A 114 1.81 -0.70 7.14
N LEU A 115 2.50 -1.61 7.81
CA LEU A 115 2.80 -2.97 7.33
C LEU A 115 2.41 -3.94 8.46
N PRO A 116 1.11 -4.28 8.59
CA PRO A 116 0.61 -5.11 9.69
C PRO A 116 0.94 -6.59 9.44
N MET A 117 2.22 -6.92 9.49
CA MET A 117 2.74 -8.27 9.32
C MET A 117 4.03 -8.43 10.11
N ASP A 118 4.27 -9.64 10.61
CA ASP A 118 5.52 -9.98 11.26
C ASP A 118 6.64 -10.23 10.23
N TYR A 119 7.89 -10.22 10.68
CA TYR A 119 9.06 -10.38 9.80
C TYR A 119 8.98 -11.62 8.92
N GLU A 120 8.59 -12.78 9.46
CA GLU A 120 8.48 -14.01 8.67
C GLU A 120 7.42 -13.93 7.57
N GLU A 121 6.27 -13.30 7.86
CA GLU A 121 5.20 -13.12 6.88
C GLU A 121 5.66 -12.21 5.73
N PHE A 122 6.41 -11.16 6.06
CA PHE A 122 7.00 -10.27 5.07
C PHE A 122 8.02 -10.98 4.17
N VAL A 123 8.92 -11.78 4.76
CA VAL A 123 9.90 -12.57 4.00
C VAL A 123 9.20 -13.54 3.05
N ARG A 124 8.19 -14.28 3.54
CA ARG A 124 7.37 -15.19 2.71
C ARG A 124 6.61 -14.48 1.59
N GLY A 125 6.23 -13.22 1.79
CA GLY A 125 5.55 -12.40 0.79
C GLY A 125 6.48 -11.79 -0.27
N CYS A 126 7.80 -11.85 -0.07
CA CYS A 126 8.79 -11.29 -1.00
C CYS A 126 9.28 -12.34 -2.01
N HIS A 127 9.71 -11.86 -3.18
CA HIS A 127 10.20 -12.72 -4.27
C HIS A 127 11.69 -13.04 -4.17
N LEU A 128 12.49 -12.14 -3.58
CA LEU A 128 13.94 -12.25 -3.51
C LEU A 128 14.48 -11.44 -2.32
N GLY A 129 15.27 -12.10 -1.47
CA GLY A 129 16.13 -11.43 -0.49
C GLY A 129 17.50 -11.13 -1.09
N VAL A 130 18.02 -9.90 -0.89
CA VAL A 130 19.31 -9.46 -1.43
C VAL A 130 20.18 -8.96 -0.28
N PHE A 131 21.21 -9.72 0.07
CA PHE A 131 22.08 -9.47 1.23
C PHE A 131 23.55 -9.38 0.77
N PRO A 132 23.99 -8.26 0.15
CA PRO A 132 25.33 -8.11 -0.39
C PRO A 132 26.32 -7.70 0.71
N SER A 133 26.39 -8.51 1.76
CA SER A 133 27.18 -8.24 2.95
C SER A 133 28.68 -8.27 2.64
N TYR A 134 29.42 -7.24 3.04
CA TYR A 134 30.89 -7.23 2.94
C TYR A 134 31.54 -8.06 4.06
N TYR A 135 30.93 -8.05 5.26
CA TYR A 135 31.37 -8.82 6.41
C TYR A 135 30.16 -9.41 7.14
N GLU A 136 29.98 -10.72 7.03
CA GLU A 136 28.86 -11.47 7.62
C GLU A 136 29.35 -12.88 7.99
N PRO A 137 29.73 -13.12 9.27
CA PRO A 137 30.36 -14.37 9.67
C PRO A 137 29.51 -15.63 9.51
N TRP A 138 28.19 -15.50 9.45
CA TRP A 138 27.26 -16.64 9.34
C TRP A 138 26.18 -16.42 8.28
N GLY A 139 25.39 -15.36 8.44
CA GLY A 139 24.27 -15.06 7.55
C GLY A 139 22.96 -15.72 8.01
N TYR A 140 22.46 -15.32 9.18
CA TYR A 140 21.15 -15.76 9.65
C TYR A 140 20.03 -15.33 8.70
N THR A 141 20.06 -14.09 8.21
CA THR A 141 19.02 -13.56 7.32
C THR A 141 18.91 -14.34 6.00
N PRO A 142 20.00 -14.58 5.22
CA PRO A 142 19.90 -15.46 4.06
C PRO A 142 19.55 -16.90 4.44
N GLY A 143 20.04 -17.41 5.58
CA GLY A 143 19.68 -18.74 6.08
C GLY A 143 18.18 -18.90 6.33
N GLU A 144 17.57 -17.95 7.03
CA GLU A 144 16.12 -17.87 7.27
C GLU A 144 15.31 -17.77 5.97
N CYS A 145 15.82 -17.03 4.97
CA CYS A 145 15.15 -16.91 3.68
C CYS A 145 15.13 -18.22 2.86
N THR A 146 15.99 -19.19 3.19
CA THR A 146 16.01 -20.50 2.51
C THR A 146 15.05 -21.53 3.10
N VAL A 147 14.54 -21.28 4.32
CA VAL A 147 13.64 -22.19 5.06
C VAL A 147 12.19 -21.87 4.74
#